data_AF-A0AA36FS62-F1
#
_entry.id   AF-A0AA36FS62-F1
#
_cell.length_a   1.000
_cell.length_b   1.000
_cell.length_c   1.000
_cell.angle_alpha   90.00
_cell.angle_beta   90.00
_cell.angle_gamma   90.00
#
_symmetry.space_group_name_H-M   'P 1'
#
loop_
_entity.id
_entity.type
_entity.pdbx_description
1 polymer ?
#
loop_
_entity_poly.entity_id
_entity_poly.type
_entity_poly.pdbx_seq_one_letter_code
_entity_poly.pdbx_strand_id
1 'polypeptide(L)'
;MSREQFLDIVKDRIASPAFRGEYCWKETCFIVSDYWDTGRKTDGPARVVKPNTLANVILVEAALLIPTEYTLENTDTSRWKVDKKFIPKIGYLFSMISAIFATQSLGMTETVAGNILFIGLGGGVMNNFVSATFPNMNVTMVDINPATKPMAIEQFNVVEDKLSRIIIQDGVQFVKNQLAVGNDNIFDAILIDACYNDAKHDMLCPIEFFTEKAFIKNLKSFIRKSGIIVFNLLVIGHKKLKIEKE
;
A
#
# COMPACT_ATOMS: atom_id res chain seq x y z
N MET A 1 21.48 8.59 25.91
CA MET A 1 22.53 9.14 25.00
C MET A 1 21.94 10.33 24.24
N SER A 2 22.74 11.11 23.50
CA SER A 2 22.17 12.17 22.65
C SER A 2 21.35 11.57 21.50
N ARG A 3 20.44 12.37 20.89
CA ARG A 3 19.67 11.92 19.73
C ARG A 3 20.57 11.51 18.57
N GLU A 4 21.63 12.28 18.31
CA GLU A 4 22.58 12.01 17.23
C GLU A 4 23.29 10.67 17.44
N GLN A 5 23.86 10.45 18.64
CA GLN A 5 24.50 9.17 19.01
C GLN A 5 23.54 8.00 18.86
N PHE A 6 22.29 8.17 19.28
CA PHE A 6 21.25 7.14 19.14
C PHE A 6 20.98 6.80 17.66
N LEU A 7 20.81 7.81 16.82
CA LEU A 7 20.50 7.62 15.41
C LEU A 7 21.68 7.02 14.64
N ASP A 8 22.91 7.35 14.99
CA ASP A 8 24.08 6.73 14.36
C ASP A 8 24.19 5.24 14.69
N ILE A 9 23.90 4.85 15.95
CA ILE A 9 23.80 3.43 16.31
C ILE A 9 22.68 2.73 15.53
N VAL A 10 21.52 3.38 15.39
CA VAL A 10 20.40 2.81 14.61
C VAL A 10 20.78 2.65 13.14
N LYS A 11 21.36 3.69 12.52
CA LYS A 11 21.87 3.65 11.13
C LYS A 11 22.80 2.47 10.93
N ASP A 12 23.78 2.28 11.81
CA ASP A 12 24.74 1.18 11.70
C ASP A 12 24.05 -0.18 11.82
N ARG A 13 23.08 -0.33 12.74
CA ARG A 13 22.32 -1.58 12.93
C ARG A 13 21.48 -1.98 11.73
N ILE A 14 20.98 -1.01 10.97
CA ILE A 14 20.12 -1.25 9.80
C ILE A 14 20.81 -0.84 8.48
N ALA A 15 22.13 -0.66 8.49
CA ALA A 15 22.93 -0.35 7.31
C ALA A 15 22.90 -1.51 6.30
N SER A 16 22.92 -2.74 6.83
CA SER A 16 22.44 -3.91 6.11
C SER A 16 20.97 -4.12 6.46
N PRO A 17 20.08 -4.39 5.48
CA PRO A 17 18.66 -4.57 5.76
C PRO A 17 18.43 -5.60 6.88
N ALA A 18 17.86 -5.14 7.99
CA ALA A 18 17.60 -5.96 9.16
C ALA A 18 16.33 -6.77 8.95
N PHE A 19 16.46 -8.07 8.76
CA PHE A 19 15.34 -8.98 8.51
C PHE A 19 14.27 -8.93 9.62
N ARG A 20 13.00 -8.98 9.21
CA ARG A 20 11.83 -8.93 10.11
C ARG A 20 10.88 -10.10 9.94
N GLY A 21 10.82 -10.67 8.75
CA GLY A 21 10.00 -11.84 8.49
C GLY A 21 9.91 -12.15 7.01
N GLU A 22 9.49 -13.37 6.71
CA GLU A 22 9.18 -13.83 5.37
C GLU A 22 7.76 -14.39 5.36
N TYR A 23 6.96 -13.90 4.40
CA TYR A 23 5.54 -14.22 4.29
C TYR A 23 5.28 -14.82 2.91
N CYS A 24 5.04 -16.13 2.87
CA CYS A 24 4.92 -16.88 1.63
C CYS A 24 3.51 -17.42 1.39
N TRP A 25 3.10 -17.41 0.12
CA TRP A 25 1.98 -18.21 -0.36
C TRP A 25 2.28 -18.72 -1.76
N LYS A 26 2.23 -20.06 -1.91
CA LYS A 26 2.72 -20.74 -3.12
C LYS A 26 4.17 -20.33 -3.40
N GLU A 27 4.48 -19.91 -4.62
CA GLU A 27 5.84 -19.51 -5.05
C GLU A 27 6.19 -18.05 -4.73
N THR A 28 5.21 -17.25 -4.29
CA THR A 28 5.41 -15.83 -3.98
C THR A 28 5.73 -15.66 -2.50
N CYS A 29 6.91 -15.10 -2.21
CA CYS A 29 7.31 -14.75 -0.85
C CYS A 29 7.63 -13.25 -0.75
N PHE A 30 7.22 -12.66 0.37
CA PHE A 30 7.50 -11.27 0.71
C PHE A 30 8.49 -11.22 1.87
N ILE A 31 9.64 -10.59 1.63
CA ILE A 31 10.70 -10.39 2.60
C ILE A 31 10.52 -9.01 3.21
N VAL A 32 10.37 -8.96 4.53
CA VAL A 32 10.26 -7.72 5.30
C VAL A 32 11.60 -7.44 5.97
N SER A 33 12.07 -6.21 5.84
CA SER A 33 13.30 -5.76 6.49
C SER A 33 13.22 -4.29 6.86
N ASP A 34 13.95 -3.88 7.90
CA ASP A 34 14.19 -2.48 8.21
C ASP A 34 15.51 -2.03 7.58
N TYR A 35 15.56 -0.80 7.08
CA TYR A 35 16.77 -0.19 6.58
C TYR A 35 16.75 1.32 6.79
N TRP A 36 17.88 1.97 6.60
CA TRP A 36 17.95 3.43 6.59
C TRP A 36 17.81 3.94 5.16
N ASP A 37 16.67 4.56 4.85
CA ASP A 37 16.46 5.23 3.57
C ASP A 37 17.24 6.54 3.54
N THR A 38 18.18 6.65 2.61
CA THR A 38 18.88 7.90 2.29
C THR A 38 18.25 8.62 1.10
N GLY A 39 17.12 8.12 0.59
CA GLY A 39 16.36 8.68 -0.50
C GLY A 39 15.40 9.78 -0.05
N ARG A 40 14.83 10.50 -1.02
CA ARG A 40 13.86 11.59 -0.79
C ARG A 40 12.47 11.13 -0.33
N LYS A 41 12.27 9.84 -0.01
CA LYS A 41 10.95 9.30 0.35
C LYS A 41 10.70 9.41 1.84
N THR A 42 11.44 8.64 2.65
CA THR A 42 11.32 8.63 4.11
C THR A 42 12.46 9.37 4.79
N ASP A 43 13.66 9.40 4.19
CA ASP A 43 14.87 10.08 4.73
C ASP A 43 15.13 9.72 6.20
N GLY A 44 15.20 8.42 6.47
CA GLY A 44 15.22 7.90 7.84
C GLY A 44 15.00 6.38 7.93
N PRO A 45 14.75 5.87 9.14
CA PRO A 45 14.49 4.46 9.35
C PRO A 45 13.16 4.06 8.73
N ALA A 46 13.18 3.05 7.87
CA ALA A 46 12.02 2.59 7.13
C ALA A 46 11.91 1.07 7.15
N ARG A 47 10.68 0.57 7.10
CA ARG A 47 10.35 -0.83 6.91
C ARG A 47 9.89 -1.07 5.48
N VAL A 48 10.49 -2.04 4.82
CA VAL A 48 10.21 -2.36 3.41
C VAL A 48 9.73 -3.78 3.20
N VAL A 49 8.97 -3.96 2.13
CA VAL A 49 8.64 -5.26 1.57
C VAL A 49 9.32 -5.40 0.21
N LYS A 50 10.03 -6.50 0.02
CA LYS A 50 10.60 -6.92 -1.27
C LYS A 50 10.07 -8.30 -1.64
N PRO A 51 9.81 -8.59 -2.92
CA PRO A 51 9.47 -9.95 -3.33
C PRO A 51 10.74 -10.78 -3.43
N ASN A 52 10.64 -12.08 -3.16
CA ASN A 52 11.74 -13.04 -3.33
C ASN A 52 12.25 -13.13 -4.78
N THR A 53 11.39 -12.80 -5.76
CA THR A 53 11.67 -12.86 -7.20
C THR A 53 12.40 -11.62 -7.75
N LEU A 54 12.34 -10.47 -7.06
CA LEU A 54 12.92 -9.20 -7.53
C LEU A 54 13.65 -8.49 -6.38
N ALA A 55 14.87 -8.94 -6.05
CA ALA A 55 15.64 -8.46 -4.90
C ALA A 55 15.92 -6.94 -4.87
N ASN A 56 15.90 -6.29 -6.05
CA ASN A 56 16.15 -4.85 -6.20
C ASN A 56 14.87 -4.00 -6.28
N VAL A 57 13.69 -4.60 -6.10
CA VAL A 57 12.40 -3.89 -6.13
C VAL A 57 11.85 -3.79 -4.72
N ILE A 58 11.54 -2.56 -4.30
CA ILE A 58 10.78 -2.28 -3.08
C ILE A 58 9.33 -2.12 -3.49
N LEU A 59 8.47 -3.02 -3.02
CA LEU A 59 7.03 -2.97 -3.26
C LEU A 59 6.34 -2.01 -2.29
N VAL A 60 6.80 -2.02 -1.04
CA VAL A 60 6.21 -1.24 0.05
C VAL A 60 7.33 -0.61 0.85
N GLU A 61 7.14 0.64 1.26
CA GLU A 61 8.02 1.35 2.17
C GLU A 61 7.17 2.16 3.16
N ALA A 62 7.47 2.04 4.44
CA ALA A 62 6.82 2.80 5.51
C ALA A 62 7.88 3.37 6.45
N ALA A 63 7.76 4.65 6.81
CA ALA A 63 8.63 5.24 7.83
C ALA A 63 8.39 4.58 9.19
N LEU A 64 9.43 4.44 10.00
CA LEU A 64 9.35 3.98 11.37
C LEU A 64 9.34 5.16 12.35
N LEU A 65 8.53 5.04 13.41
CA LEU A 65 8.50 6.01 14.50
C LEU A 65 9.78 5.90 15.33
N ILE A 66 10.56 6.99 15.37
CA ILE A 66 11.73 7.10 16.23
C ILE A 66 11.25 7.22 17.69
N PRO A 67 11.73 6.37 18.61
CA PRO A 67 11.39 6.45 20.04
C PRO A 67 11.79 7.80 20.65
N THR A 68 11.06 8.23 21.68
CA THR A 68 11.37 9.47 22.42
C THR A 68 12.48 9.29 23.45
N GLU A 69 12.74 8.05 23.88
CA GLU A 69 13.77 7.71 24.86
C GLU A 69 15.00 7.07 24.18
N TYR A 70 16.15 7.75 24.27
CA TYR A 70 17.38 7.37 23.58
C TYR A 70 18.28 6.46 24.44
N THR A 71 17.88 5.19 24.54
CA THR A 71 18.60 4.11 25.24
C THR A 71 19.15 3.09 24.24
N LEU A 72 20.14 2.28 24.63
CA LEU A 72 20.65 1.19 23.77
C LEU A 72 19.58 0.15 23.48
N GLU A 73 18.68 -0.13 24.42
CA GLU A 73 17.56 -1.04 24.22
C GLU A 73 16.63 -0.56 23.10
N ASN A 74 16.33 0.75 23.07
CA ASN A 74 15.43 1.34 22.08
C ASN A 74 16.03 1.45 20.67
N THR A 75 17.29 1.04 20.46
CA THR A 75 17.90 0.99 19.11
C THR A 75 17.51 -0.28 18.33
N ASP A 76 16.78 -1.21 18.94
CA ASP A 76 16.20 -2.38 18.27
C ASP A 76 14.92 -1.99 17.49
N THR A 77 15.07 -1.80 16.18
CA THR A 77 13.97 -1.37 15.30
C THR A 77 12.88 -2.43 15.09
N SER A 78 13.11 -3.70 15.49
CA SER A 78 12.06 -4.73 15.42
C SER A 78 10.83 -4.36 16.27
N ARG A 79 11.05 -3.57 17.33
CA ARG A 79 10.01 -3.10 18.25
C ARG A 79 9.35 -1.80 17.80
N TRP A 80 9.88 -1.17 16.75
CA TRP A 80 9.40 0.12 16.29
C TRP A 80 8.13 -0.07 15.46
N LYS A 81 7.20 0.86 15.66
CA LYS A 81 5.94 0.92 14.91
C LYS A 81 6.15 1.74 13.64
N VAL A 82 5.38 1.44 12.61
CA VAL A 82 5.33 2.30 11.43
C VAL A 82 4.61 3.61 11.75
N ASP A 83 5.07 4.71 11.15
CA ASP A 83 4.37 5.98 11.19
C ASP A 83 3.17 5.94 10.24
N LYS A 84 2.00 5.65 10.82
CA LYS A 84 0.75 5.55 10.06
C LYS A 84 0.29 6.86 9.46
N LYS A 85 0.77 8.02 9.94
CA LYS A 85 0.36 9.34 9.42
C LYS A 85 1.35 9.89 8.39
N PHE A 86 2.40 9.15 8.08
CA PHE A 86 3.39 9.53 7.09
C PHE A 86 3.13 8.84 5.75
N ILE A 87 3.02 9.65 4.70
CA ILE A 87 3.12 9.22 3.31
C ILE A 87 4.22 10.08 2.66
N PRO A 88 5.21 9.48 1.97
CA PRO A 88 6.20 10.23 1.23
C PRO A 88 5.54 11.23 0.28
N LYS A 89 5.92 12.51 0.39
CA LYS A 89 5.35 13.60 -0.44
C LYS A 89 5.56 13.41 -1.94
N ILE A 90 6.52 12.57 -2.32
CA ILE A 90 6.85 12.22 -3.69
C ILE A 90 6.65 10.71 -3.83
N GLY A 91 5.70 10.30 -4.67
CA GLY A 91 5.44 8.90 -4.94
C GLY A 91 3.98 8.64 -5.30
N TYR A 92 3.74 7.46 -5.88
CA TYR A 92 2.42 7.08 -6.37
C TYR A 92 1.36 7.00 -5.24
N LEU A 93 1.75 6.55 -4.03
CA LEU A 93 0.85 6.49 -2.87
C LEU A 93 0.25 7.86 -2.54
N PHE A 94 1.08 8.90 -2.50
CA PHE A 94 0.63 10.27 -2.27
C PHE A 94 -0.34 10.73 -3.37
N SER A 95 -0.01 10.49 -4.63
CA SER A 95 -0.86 10.86 -5.76
C SER A 95 -2.22 10.16 -5.72
N MET A 96 -2.24 8.86 -5.43
CA MET A 96 -3.48 8.08 -5.38
C MET A 96 -4.40 8.55 -4.25
N ILE A 97 -3.87 8.74 -3.03
CA ILE A 97 -4.65 9.24 -1.90
C ILE A 97 -5.12 10.67 -2.16
N SER A 98 -4.25 11.54 -2.69
CA SER A 98 -4.60 12.94 -2.96
C SER A 98 -5.73 13.08 -3.98
N ALA A 99 -5.81 12.18 -4.97
CA ALA A 99 -6.86 12.19 -6.00
C ALA A 99 -8.27 12.07 -5.40
N ILE A 100 -8.43 11.36 -4.29
CA ILE A 100 -9.71 11.20 -3.58
C ILE A 100 -10.25 12.57 -3.14
N PHE A 101 -9.38 13.39 -2.58
CA PHE A 101 -9.75 14.68 -2.01
C PHE A 101 -9.73 15.78 -3.06
N ALA A 102 -8.75 15.78 -3.96
CA ALA A 102 -8.58 16.81 -4.98
C ALA A 102 -9.76 16.86 -5.97
N THR A 103 -10.39 15.71 -6.24
CA THR A 103 -11.59 15.64 -7.10
C THR A 103 -12.89 15.91 -6.36
N GLN A 104 -12.83 16.20 -5.06
CA GLN A 104 -13.99 16.39 -4.17
C GLN A 104 -14.90 15.15 -4.09
N SER A 105 -14.37 13.96 -4.39
CA SER A 105 -15.08 12.72 -4.14
C SER A 105 -15.34 12.51 -2.64
N LEU A 106 -14.40 12.95 -1.79
CA LEU A 106 -14.57 13.08 -0.33
C LEU A 106 -14.07 14.45 0.14
N GLY A 107 -14.65 14.92 1.26
CA GLY A 107 -14.21 16.15 1.93
C GLY A 107 -12.83 16.02 2.59
N MET A 108 -12.16 17.15 2.82
CA MET A 108 -10.79 17.20 3.36
C MET A 108 -10.73 17.35 4.89
N THR A 109 -11.86 17.24 5.61
CA THR A 109 -11.90 17.37 7.07
C THR A 109 -11.58 16.03 7.73
N GLU A 110 -10.94 16.05 8.90
CA GLU A 110 -10.67 14.81 9.67
C GLU A 110 -11.95 14.05 10.02
N THR A 111 -13.07 14.76 10.13
CA THR A 111 -14.39 14.19 10.45
C THR A 111 -15.11 13.56 9.26
N VAL A 112 -14.56 13.67 8.04
CA VAL A 112 -15.19 13.13 6.82
C VAL A 112 -15.46 11.63 6.98
N ALA A 113 -16.66 11.22 6.56
CA ALA A 113 -17.05 9.82 6.50
C ALA A 113 -17.28 9.43 5.04
N GLY A 114 -16.89 8.21 4.69
CA GLY A 114 -16.99 7.69 3.35
C GLY A 114 -16.60 6.22 3.29
N ASN A 115 -16.89 5.58 2.17
CA ASN A 115 -16.51 4.20 1.91
C ASN A 115 -15.37 4.18 0.89
N ILE A 116 -14.22 3.59 1.26
CA ILE A 116 -13.07 3.43 0.37
C ILE A 116 -12.77 1.94 0.18
N LEU A 117 -12.56 1.55 -1.07
CA LEU A 117 -12.07 0.23 -1.45
C LEU A 117 -10.63 0.33 -1.95
N PHE A 118 -9.73 -0.46 -1.35
CA PHE A 118 -8.41 -0.75 -1.90
C PHE A 118 -8.42 -2.18 -2.47
N ILE A 119 -8.00 -2.33 -3.72
CA ILE A 119 -7.68 -3.64 -4.29
C ILE A 119 -6.16 -3.73 -4.42
N GLY A 120 -5.56 -4.63 -3.66
CA GLY A 120 -4.13 -4.65 -3.33
C GLY A 120 -3.89 -4.13 -1.91
N LEU A 121 -3.45 -5.00 -1.01
CA LEU A 121 -3.12 -4.65 0.37
C LEU A 121 -1.67 -4.20 0.49
N GLY A 122 -0.73 -4.94 -0.10
CA GLY A 122 0.70 -4.75 0.15
C GLY A 122 1.00 -4.82 1.65
N GLY A 123 1.64 -3.77 2.20
CA GLY A 123 1.82 -3.59 3.65
C GLY A 123 0.74 -2.71 4.30
N GLY A 124 -0.31 -2.31 3.57
CA GLY A 124 -1.42 -1.52 4.09
C GLY A 124 -1.07 -0.07 4.44
N VAL A 125 -0.04 0.50 3.80
CA VAL A 125 0.44 1.87 4.05
C VAL A 125 -0.66 2.92 3.77
N MET A 126 -1.35 2.81 2.62
CA MET A 126 -2.46 3.73 2.30
C MET A 126 -3.63 3.59 3.28
N ASN A 127 -3.98 2.35 3.66
CA ASN A 127 -5.03 2.11 4.65
C ASN A 127 -4.67 2.73 6.01
N ASN A 128 -3.45 2.48 6.49
CA ASN A 128 -2.97 3.06 7.75
C ASN A 128 -3.07 4.58 7.73
N PHE A 129 -2.67 5.22 6.63
CA PHE A 129 -2.79 6.67 6.48
C PHE A 129 -4.24 7.13 6.53
N VAL A 130 -5.11 6.51 5.74
CA VAL A 130 -6.52 6.88 5.68
C VAL A 130 -7.20 6.68 7.04
N SER A 131 -7.08 5.51 7.66
CA SER A 131 -7.73 5.22 8.95
C SER A 131 -7.14 6.04 10.11
N ALA A 132 -5.83 6.36 10.09
CA ALA A 132 -5.22 7.18 11.14
C ALA A 132 -5.51 8.68 11.00
N THR A 133 -5.78 9.16 9.77
CA THR A 133 -6.03 10.58 9.48
C THR A 133 -7.53 10.91 9.46
N PHE A 134 -8.36 9.98 8.98
CA PHE A 134 -9.81 10.13 8.83
C PHE A 134 -10.52 8.99 9.59
N PRO A 135 -10.67 9.10 10.93
CA PRO A 135 -11.14 8.00 11.77
C PRO A 135 -12.58 7.54 11.47
N ASN A 136 -13.39 8.34 10.77
CA ASN A 136 -14.75 7.99 10.36
C ASN A 136 -14.81 7.30 8.98
N MET A 137 -13.66 7.04 8.34
CA MET A 137 -13.59 6.41 7.04
C MET A 137 -13.78 4.90 7.14
N ASN A 138 -14.70 4.36 6.34
CA ASN A 138 -14.93 2.93 6.21
C ASN A 138 -14.05 2.35 5.08
N VAL A 139 -12.98 1.67 5.45
CA VAL A 139 -11.95 1.14 4.55
C VAL A 139 -12.11 -0.37 4.37
N THR A 140 -12.24 -0.81 3.12
CA THR A 140 -12.15 -2.21 2.73
C THR A 140 -10.88 -2.43 1.94
N MET A 141 -10.05 -3.39 2.35
CA MET A 141 -8.88 -3.82 1.59
C MET A 141 -9.12 -5.23 1.07
N VAL A 142 -8.89 -5.46 -0.21
CA VAL A 142 -9.04 -6.77 -0.86
C VAL A 142 -7.71 -7.18 -1.44
N ASP A 143 -7.17 -8.33 -1.03
CA ASP A 143 -5.93 -8.86 -1.57
C ASP A 143 -6.09 -10.35 -1.89
N ILE A 144 -5.50 -10.79 -3.00
CA ILE A 144 -5.61 -12.18 -3.44
C ILE A 144 -4.67 -13.11 -2.66
N ASN A 145 -3.57 -12.57 -2.12
CA ASN A 145 -2.53 -13.35 -1.48
C ASN A 145 -2.76 -13.41 0.04
N PRO A 146 -3.08 -14.58 0.63
CA PRO A 146 -3.32 -14.73 2.06
C PRO A 146 -2.12 -14.38 2.94
N ALA A 147 -0.89 -14.38 2.42
CA ALA A 147 0.30 -14.03 3.17
C ALA A 147 0.40 -12.52 3.46
N THR A 148 -0.31 -11.67 2.71
CA THR A 148 -0.24 -10.21 2.88
C THR A 148 -0.94 -9.74 4.16
N LYS A 149 -2.02 -10.41 4.58
CA LYS A 149 -2.76 -10.06 5.80
C LYS A 149 -1.92 -10.16 7.08
N PRO A 150 -1.31 -11.32 7.43
CA PRO A 150 -0.46 -11.41 8.61
C PRO A 150 0.74 -10.46 8.50
N MET A 151 1.35 -10.32 7.32
CA MET A 151 2.43 -9.36 7.07
C MET A 151 2.01 -7.92 7.42
N ALA A 152 0.87 -7.46 6.90
CA ALA A 152 0.38 -6.11 7.12
C ALA A 152 0.05 -5.84 8.61
N ILE A 153 -0.53 -6.83 9.30
CA ILE A 153 -0.89 -6.71 10.72
C ILE A 153 0.38 -6.71 11.60
N GLU A 154 1.24 -7.71 11.43
CA GLU A 154 2.40 -7.92 12.30
C GLU A 154 3.49 -6.87 12.05
N GLN A 155 3.79 -6.59 10.78
CA GLN A 155 4.94 -5.77 10.41
C GLN A 155 4.59 -4.31 10.14
N PHE A 156 3.37 -4.03 9.67
CA PHE A 156 2.93 -2.67 9.35
C PHE A 156 1.83 -2.18 10.30
N ASN A 157 1.56 -2.92 11.37
CA ASN A 157 0.62 -2.56 12.42
C ASN A 157 -0.79 -2.24 11.88
N VAL A 158 -1.21 -2.80 10.75
CA VAL A 158 -2.58 -2.62 10.25
C VAL A 158 -3.56 -3.17 11.28
N VAL A 159 -4.67 -2.45 11.50
CA VAL A 159 -5.70 -2.82 12.47
C VAL A 159 -7.00 -3.05 11.72
N GLU A 160 -7.64 -4.19 11.98
CA GLU A 160 -9.04 -4.41 11.61
C GLU A 160 -9.95 -3.99 12.75
N ASP A 161 -11.04 -3.31 12.42
CA ASP A 161 -12.07 -2.87 13.36
C ASP A 161 -13.42 -2.77 12.63
N LYS A 162 -14.38 -2.04 13.20
CA LYS A 162 -15.72 -1.88 12.60
C LYS A 162 -15.71 -1.09 11.29
N LEU A 163 -14.69 -0.25 11.08
CA LEU A 163 -14.52 0.63 9.93
C LEU A 163 -13.36 0.21 9.03
N SER A 164 -12.43 -0.64 9.47
CA SER A 164 -11.33 -1.14 8.63
C SER A 164 -11.32 -2.67 8.58
N ARG A 165 -11.31 -3.26 7.38
CA ARG A 165 -11.35 -4.72 7.20
C ARG A 165 -10.50 -5.19 6.03
N ILE A 166 -9.82 -6.32 6.22
CA ILE A 166 -9.00 -7.00 5.20
C ILE A 166 -9.72 -8.27 4.75
N ILE A 167 -10.03 -8.33 3.46
CA ILE A 167 -10.68 -9.45 2.80
C ILE A 167 -9.67 -10.14 1.91
N ILE A 168 -9.41 -11.42 2.17
CA ILE A 168 -8.55 -12.25 1.31
C ILE A 168 -9.42 -12.88 0.24
N GLN A 169 -9.41 -12.27 -0.95
CA GLN A 169 -10.21 -12.68 -2.09
C GLN A 169 -9.62 -12.09 -3.39
N ASP A 170 -9.86 -12.74 -4.52
CA ASP A 170 -9.68 -12.13 -5.83
C ASP A 170 -10.52 -10.84 -5.95
N GLY A 171 -9.87 -9.72 -6.31
CA GLY A 171 -10.51 -8.40 -6.37
C GLY A 171 -11.60 -8.29 -7.44
N VAL A 172 -11.43 -8.97 -8.58
CA VAL A 172 -12.42 -9.00 -9.65
C VAL A 172 -13.67 -9.76 -9.18
N GLN A 173 -13.47 -10.90 -8.53
CA GLN A 173 -14.55 -11.70 -7.98
C GLN A 173 -15.23 -11.01 -6.80
N PHE A 174 -14.50 -10.28 -5.96
CA PHE A 174 -15.07 -9.49 -4.88
C PHE A 174 -16.11 -8.49 -5.42
N VAL A 175 -15.73 -7.68 -6.41
CA VAL A 175 -16.65 -6.71 -7.04
C VAL A 175 -17.87 -7.42 -7.64
N LYS A 176 -17.66 -8.51 -8.39
CA LYS A 176 -18.76 -9.29 -8.99
C LYS A 176 -19.73 -9.83 -7.92
N ASN A 177 -19.21 -10.39 -6.84
CA ASN A 177 -20.03 -10.94 -5.74
C ASN A 177 -20.84 -9.85 -5.05
N GLN A 178 -20.24 -8.68 -4.79
CA GLN A 178 -20.94 -7.56 -4.16
C GLN A 178 -22.07 -7.04 -5.04
N LEU A 179 -21.84 -6.89 -6.35
CA LEU A 179 -22.89 -6.50 -7.29
C LEU A 179 -24.01 -7.55 -7.39
N ALA A 180 -23.68 -8.84 -7.32
CA ALA A 180 -24.68 -9.92 -7.38
C ALA A 180 -25.65 -9.93 -6.18
N VAL A 181 -25.22 -9.43 -5.02
CA VAL A 181 -26.07 -9.31 -3.82
C VAL A 181 -26.71 -7.93 -3.67
N GLY A 182 -26.64 -7.08 -4.70
CA GLY A 182 -27.29 -5.76 -4.72
C GLY A 182 -26.52 -4.65 -3.99
N ASN A 183 -25.22 -4.82 -3.77
CA ASN A 183 -24.37 -3.77 -3.21
C ASN A 183 -23.77 -2.89 -4.32
N ASP A 184 -24.61 -2.26 -5.14
CA ASP A 184 -24.19 -1.26 -6.12
C ASP A 184 -24.08 0.15 -5.51
N ASN A 185 -23.32 1.04 -6.15
CA ASN A 185 -23.15 2.44 -5.72
C ASN A 185 -22.72 2.62 -4.23
N ILE A 186 -21.82 1.77 -3.73
CA ILE A 186 -21.46 1.75 -2.31
C ILE A 186 -20.21 2.56 -1.97
N PHE A 187 -19.25 2.67 -2.89
CA PHE A 187 -17.94 3.26 -2.63
C PHE A 187 -17.86 4.71 -3.11
N ASP A 188 -17.26 5.57 -2.29
CA ASP A 188 -16.89 6.92 -2.66
C ASP A 188 -15.54 6.91 -3.41
N ALA A 189 -14.62 6.04 -3.03
CA ALA A 189 -13.37 5.85 -3.78
C ALA A 189 -13.01 4.37 -3.95
N ILE A 190 -12.50 4.01 -5.13
CA ILE A 190 -11.92 2.70 -5.43
C ILE A 190 -10.50 2.90 -5.93
N LEU A 191 -9.51 2.37 -5.20
CA LEU A 191 -8.09 2.44 -5.52
C LEU A 191 -7.61 1.05 -5.92
N ILE A 192 -7.07 0.93 -7.13
CA ILE A 192 -6.61 -0.35 -7.69
C ILE A 192 -5.08 -0.31 -7.79
N ASP A 193 -4.44 -1.09 -6.91
CA ASP A 193 -2.99 -1.26 -6.77
C ASP A 193 -2.64 -2.76 -6.73
N ALA A 194 -3.17 -3.51 -7.70
CA ALA A 194 -2.93 -4.94 -7.84
C ALA A 194 -1.94 -5.18 -8.98
N CYS A 195 -0.72 -5.57 -8.64
CA CYS A 195 0.40 -5.69 -9.58
C CYS A 195 0.93 -7.11 -9.70
N TYR A 196 1.62 -7.39 -10.81
CA TYR A 196 2.51 -8.54 -10.90
C TYR A 196 3.71 -8.37 -9.97
N ASN A 197 4.15 -9.48 -9.37
CA ASN A 197 5.34 -9.55 -8.51
C ASN A 197 6.59 -10.02 -9.27
N ASP A 198 6.53 -10.11 -10.60
CA ASP A 198 7.66 -10.41 -11.46
C ASP A 198 7.75 -9.40 -12.61
N ALA A 199 8.91 -9.37 -13.27
CA ALA A 199 9.19 -8.44 -14.37
C ALA A 199 8.91 -9.08 -15.75
N LYS A 200 7.95 -10.01 -15.85
CA LYS A 200 7.64 -10.70 -17.11
C LYS A 200 6.58 -10.00 -17.95
N HIS A 201 5.99 -8.92 -17.44
CA HIS A 201 4.88 -8.20 -18.05
C HIS A 201 5.28 -6.77 -18.41
N ASP A 202 4.87 -6.29 -19.59
CA ASP A 202 5.13 -4.90 -20.02
C ASP A 202 4.40 -3.88 -19.14
N MET A 203 3.20 -4.23 -18.67
CA MET A 203 2.42 -3.47 -17.68
C MET A 203 2.33 -4.31 -16.41
N LEU A 204 2.96 -3.83 -15.34
CA LEU A 204 2.94 -4.53 -14.04
C LEU A 204 1.69 -4.19 -13.24
N CYS A 205 1.25 -2.93 -13.29
CA CYS A 205 0.12 -2.43 -12.51
C CYS A 205 -0.84 -1.65 -13.43
N PRO A 206 -2.16 -1.85 -13.30
CA PRO A 206 -2.77 -3.01 -12.65
C PRO A 206 -2.57 -4.27 -13.53
N ILE A 207 -2.78 -5.47 -12.98
CA ILE A 207 -2.87 -6.68 -13.79
C ILE A 207 -4.03 -6.59 -14.81
N GLU A 208 -3.92 -7.27 -15.96
CA GLU A 208 -4.80 -7.01 -17.13
C GLU A 208 -6.29 -7.11 -16.84
N PHE A 209 -6.71 -8.01 -15.93
CA PHE A 209 -8.12 -8.21 -15.59
C PHE A 209 -8.82 -6.94 -15.09
N PHE A 210 -8.09 -6.02 -14.45
CA PHE A 210 -8.65 -4.75 -13.99
C PHE A 210 -8.87 -3.73 -15.11
N THR A 211 -8.29 -3.96 -16.29
CA THR A 211 -8.42 -3.09 -17.48
C THR A 211 -9.45 -3.60 -18.49
N GLU A 212 -10.01 -4.79 -18.28
CA GLU A 212 -11.03 -5.35 -19.16
C GLU A 212 -12.30 -4.49 -19.17
N LYS A 213 -12.85 -4.24 -20.37
CA LYS A 213 -14.07 -3.44 -20.55
C LYS A 213 -15.25 -3.94 -19.71
N ALA A 214 -15.39 -5.27 -19.59
CA ALA A 214 -16.43 -5.88 -18.78
C ALA A 214 -16.26 -5.55 -17.29
N PHE A 215 -15.02 -5.59 -16.79
CA PHE A 215 -14.72 -5.25 -15.41
C PHE A 215 -14.88 -3.75 -15.12
N ILE A 216 -14.42 -2.88 -16.03
CA ILE A 216 -14.62 -1.43 -15.92
C ILE A 216 -16.12 -1.07 -15.84
N LYS A 217 -16.97 -1.79 -16.57
CA LYS A 217 -18.43 -1.63 -16.46
C LYS A 217 -18.95 -1.99 -15.06
N ASN A 218 -18.41 -3.06 -14.44
CA ASN A 218 -18.75 -3.43 -13.07
C ASN A 218 -18.29 -2.35 -12.08
N LEU A 219 -17.07 -1.83 -12.21
CA LEU A 219 -16.59 -0.75 -11.36
C LEU A 219 -17.49 0.49 -11.45
N LYS A 220 -17.97 0.84 -12.64
CA LYS A 220 -18.90 1.95 -12.85
C LYS A 220 -20.24 1.76 -12.12
N SER A 221 -20.73 0.53 -12.01
CA SER A 221 -21.93 0.22 -11.23
C SER A 221 -21.65 0.18 -9.72
N PHE A 222 -20.41 -0.09 -9.33
CA PHE A 222 -20.02 -0.29 -7.94
C PHE A 222 -19.68 1.02 -7.21
N ILE A 223 -19.10 1.97 -7.93
CA ILE A 223 -18.77 3.32 -7.45
C ILE A 223 -20.01 4.21 -7.40
N ARG A 224 -20.08 5.11 -6.41
CA ARG A 224 -21.09 6.18 -6.35
C ARG A 224 -20.93 7.16 -7.52
N LYS A 225 -22.02 7.87 -7.85
CA LYS A 225 -22.04 8.89 -8.93
C LYS A 225 -20.99 9.99 -8.77
N SER A 226 -20.70 10.41 -7.55
CA SER A 226 -19.66 11.40 -7.21
C SER A 226 -18.31 10.76 -6.84
N GLY A 227 -18.21 9.44 -6.97
CA GLY A 227 -17.02 8.71 -6.55
C GLY A 227 -15.91 8.72 -7.59
N ILE A 228 -14.72 8.31 -7.16
CA ILE A 228 -13.54 8.22 -8.01
C ILE A 228 -12.99 6.80 -8.06
N ILE A 229 -12.50 6.41 -9.25
CA ILE A 229 -11.68 5.21 -9.42
C ILE A 229 -10.27 5.66 -9.78
N VAL A 230 -9.27 5.20 -9.03
CA VAL A 230 -7.86 5.52 -9.24
C VAL A 230 -7.09 4.23 -9.49
N PHE A 231 -6.34 4.19 -10.60
CA PHE A 231 -5.49 3.06 -10.95
C PHE A 231 -4.02 3.43 -10.71
N ASN A 232 -3.28 2.55 -10.04
CA ASN A 232 -1.82 2.58 -10.15
C ASN A 232 -1.42 2.03 -11.52
N LEU A 233 -0.84 2.87 -12.37
CA LEU A 233 -0.36 2.49 -13.69
C LEU A 233 1.17 2.42 -13.70
N LEU A 234 1.72 1.21 -13.79
CA LEU A 234 3.15 0.97 -13.88
C LEU A 234 3.47 0.17 -15.15
N VAL A 235 4.19 0.80 -16.06
CA VAL A 235 4.65 0.22 -17.32
C VAL A 235 6.17 0.14 -17.30
N ILE A 236 6.70 -1.06 -17.51
CA ILE A 236 8.14 -1.33 -17.57
C ILE A 236 8.40 -1.78 -19.01
N GLY A 237 8.45 -0.82 -19.93
CA GLY A 237 8.53 -1.12 -21.36
C GLY A 237 9.81 -1.91 -21.70
N HIS A 238 9.67 -3.18 -22.07
CA HIS A 238 10.78 -3.97 -22.62
C HIS A 238 10.97 -3.77 -24.13
N LYS A 239 9.99 -3.14 -24.81
CA LYS A 239 10.11 -2.75 -26.22
C LYS A 239 10.42 -1.26 -26.30
N LYS A 240 11.59 -0.91 -26.85
CA LYS A 240 11.81 0.42 -27.44
C LYS A 240 10.61 0.71 -28.35
N LEU A 241 9.91 1.81 -28.10
CA LEU A 241 8.97 2.38 -29.07
C LEU A 241 9.73 2.51 -30.40
N LYS A 242 9.45 1.61 -31.35
CA LYS A 242 9.75 1.88 -32.75
C LYS A 242 8.78 2.97 -33.14
N ILE A 243 9.24 4.22 -33.05
CA ILE A 243 8.60 5.31 -33.76
C ILE A 243 8.87 5.00 -35.22
N GLU A 244 7.93 4.31 -35.87
CA GLU A 244 7.87 4.31 -37.32
C GLU A 244 7.61 5.76 -37.72
N LYS A 245 8.64 6.37 -38.31
CA LYS A 245 8.48 7.64 -39.01
C LYS A 245 7.69 7.31 -40.28
N GLU A 246 6.44 7.74 -40.31
CA GLU A 246 5.77 8.05 -41.59
C GLU A 246 6.45 9.25 -42.26
#